data_AF-A0A142JZL4-F1
#
_entry.id   AF-A0A142JZL4-F1
#
_cell.length_a   1.000
_cell.length_b   1.000
_cell.length_c   1.000
_cell.angle_alpha   90.00
_cell.angle_beta   90.00
_cell.angle_gamma   90.00
#
_symmetry.space_group_name_H-M   'P 1'
#
loop_
_entity.id
_entity.type
_entity.pdbx_description
1 polymer ?
#
loop_
_entity_poly.entity_id
_entity_poly.type
_entity_poly.pdbx_seq_one_letter_code
_entity_poly.pdbx_strand_id
1 'polypeptide(L)'
;SSTLVTAGVYLLIRFNEIIMSSWLGQFLLLISGLTMFMAGLGAMFEYDLKSIIALSTLSQLGLMMSTLAMGFPKLAFFHLLTHALFKALLFMCAGAVIHNMKNLQDIRGMGGLIKQMPLTSICFNVSNLALCGMPFL
;
A
#
# COMPACT_ATOMS: atom_id res chain seq x y z
N SER A 1 -4.93 2.83 -8.42
CA SER A 1 -4.12 3.21 -7.24
C SER A 1 -2.64 3.29 -7.56
N SER A 2 -2.11 2.46 -8.46
CA SER A 2 -0.67 2.28 -8.66
C SER A 2 0.03 3.25 -9.61
N THR A 3 -0.65 4.12 -10.35
CA THR A 3 -0.01 4.98 -11.38
C THR A 3 0.26 6.41 -10.91
N LEU A 4 -0.78 7.11 -10.44
CA LEU A 4 -0.65 8.52 -10.08
C LEU A 4 0.24 8.73 -8.84
N VAL A 5 0.06 7.89 -7.83
CA VAL A 5 0.74 8.09 -6.54
C VAL A 5 2.21 7.62 -6.58
N THR A 6 2.52 6.63 -7.41
CA THR A 6 3.90 6.12 -7.58
C THR A 6 4.74 7.00 -8.50
N ALA A 7 4.12 7.78 -9.40
CA ALA A 7 4.83 8.71 -10.26
C ALA A 7 5.63 9.76 -9.47
N GLY A 8 5.07 10.26 -8.36
CA GLY A 8 5.77 11.19 -7.47
C GLY A 8 7.01 10.56 -6.81
N VAL A 9 6.87 9.34 -6.29
CA VAL A 9 7.99 8.58 -5.70
C VAL A 9 9.06 8.30 -6.76
N TYR A 10 8.65 7.86 -7.95
CA TYR A 10 9.56 7.56 -9.05
C TYR A 10 10.35 8.80 -9.51
N LEU A 11 9.73 9.99 -9.55
CA LEU A 11 10.42 11.24 -9.81
C LEU A 11 11.52 11.48 -8.76
N LEU A 12 11.21 11.32 -7.47
CA LEU A 12 12.18 11.52 -6.40
C LEU A 12 13.33 10.49 -6.45
N ILE A 13 13.05 9.25 -6.87
CA ILE A 13 14.10 8.24 -7.10
C ILE A 13 15.10 8.72 -8.15
N ARG A 14 14.63 9.40 -9.22
CA ARG A 14 15.51 9.94 -10.27
C ARG A 14 16.39 11.09 -9.78
N PHE A 15 15.94 11.87 -8.81
CA PHE A 15 16.69 12.98 -8.23
C PHE A 15 17.39 12.63 -6.90
N ASN A 16 17.59 11.34 -6.62
CA ASN A 16 18.16 10.87 -5.35
C ASN A 16 19.50 11.53 -4.98
N GLU A 17 20.39 11.75 -5.95
CA GLU A 17 21.69 12.40 -5.72
C GLU A 17 21.54 13.79 -5.09
N ILE A 18 20.54 14.56 -5.52
CA ILE A 18 20.25 15.91 -4.98
C ILE A 18 19.65 15.83 -3.57
N ILE A 19 18.83 14.81 -3.31
CA ILE A 19 18.19 14.59 -2.01
C ILE A 19 19.25 14.22 -0.96
N MET A 20 20.23 13.39 -1.35
CA MET A 20 21.33 12.99 -0.45
C MET A 20 22.35 14.11 -0.22
N SER A 21 22.56 14.99 -1.19
CA SER A 21 23.50 16.11 -1.04
C SER A 21 22.99 17.25 -0.16
N SER A 22 21.73 17.20 0.28
CA SER A 22 21.06 18.29 1.00
C SER A 22 20.36 17.82 2.27
N TRP A 23 19.94 18.76 3.12
CA TRP A 23 19.18 18.45 4.34
C TRP A 23 17.76 17.89 4.06
N LEU A 24 17.35 17.84 2.78
CA LEU A 24 16.06 17.31 2.34
C LEU A 24 15.86 15.84 2.75
N GLY A 25 16.90 15.01 2.77
CA GLY A 25 16.79 13.61 3.18
C GLY A 25 16.25 13.46 4.62
N GLN A 26 16.81 14.20 5.59
CA GLN A 26 16.36 14.14 6.99
C GLN A 26 14.93 14.67 7.17
N PHE A 27 14.58 15.73 6.45
CA PHE A 27 13.23 16.27 6.46
C PHE A 27 12.20 15.29 5.87
N LEU A 28 12.54 14.66 4.75
CA LEU A 28 11.71 13.63 4.12
C LEU A 28 11.53 12.41 5.03
N LEU A 29 12.59 12.00 5.74
CA LEU A 29 12.52 10.89 6.70
C LEU A 29 11.47 11.18 7.78
N LEU A 30 11.48 12.38 8.38
CA LEU A 30 10.50 12.77 9.40
C LEU A 30 9.07 12.75 8.86
N ILE A 31 8.83 13.39 7.71
CA ILE A 31 7.49 13.44 7.11
C ILE A 31 7.00 12.03 6.76
N SER A 32 7.87 11.22 6.15
CA SER A 32 7.52 9.85 5.74
C SER A 32 7.21 8.93 6.92
N GLY A 33 7.89 9.10 8.06
CA GLY A 33 7.58 8.39 9.29
C GLY A 33 6.21 8.79 9.87
N LEU A 34 5.92 10.10 9.89
CA LEU A 34 4.64 10.61 10.38
C LEU A 34 3.46 10.17 9.49
N THR A 35 3.61 10.22 8.16
CA THR A 35 2.56 9.78 7.23
C THR A 35 2.29 8.29 7.36
N MET A 36 3.33 7.47 7.48
CA MET A 36 3.19 6.03 7.70
C MET A 36 2.39 5.72 8.97
N PHE A 37 2.73 6.40 10.06
CA PHE A 37 2.08 6.22 11.35
C PHE A 37 0.62 6.67 11.34
N MET A 38 0.34 7.88 10.83
CA MET A 38 -1.02 8.42 10.75
C MET A 38 -1.93 7.57 9.84
N ALA A 39 -1.40 7.10 8.71
CA ALA A 39 -2.13 6.22 7.80
C ALA A 39 -2.45 4.86 8.46
N GLY A 40 -1.49 4.30 9.20
CA GLY A 40 -1.68 3.06 9.94
C GLY A 40 -2.74 3.18 11.03
N LEU A 41 -2.70 4.25 11.83
CA LEU A 41 -3.72 4.51 12.84
C LEU A 41 -5.09 4.75 12.23
N GLY A 42 -5.18 5.56 11.17
CA GLY A 42 -6.45 5.83 10.48
C GLY A 42 -7.10 4.56 9.94
N ALA A 43 -6.31 3.63 9.41
CA ALA A 43 -6.82 2.38 8.84
C ALA A 43 -7.52 1.49 9.87
N MET A 44 -7.16 1.60 11.16
CA MET A 44 -7.77 0.81 12.24
C MET A 44 -9.18 1.25 12.60
N PHE A 45 -9.55 2.49 12.29
CA PHE A 45 -10.87 3.06 12.61
C PHE A 45 -11.82 3.14 11.41
N GLU A 46 -11.36 2.72 10.24
CA GLU A 46 -12.14 2.71 9.01
C GLU A 46 -12.93 1.40 8.85
N TYR A 47 -14.15 1.53 8.31
CA TYR A 47 -15.04 0.39 8.04
C TYR A 47 -15.25 0.14 6.55
N ASP A 48 -14.94 1.10 5.69
CA ASP A 48 -15.06 0.92 4.25
C ASP A 48 -13.87 0.14 3.69
N LEU A 49 -14.14 -0.98 3.00
CA LEU A 49 -13.09 -1.85 2.47
C LEU A 49 -12.10 -1.08 1.58
N LYS A 50 -12.59 -0.15 0.73
CA LYS A 50 -11.72 0.64 -0.15
C LYS A 50 -10.87 1.66 0.60
N SER A 51 -11.38 2.28 1.68
CA SER A 51 -10.64 3.28 2.46
C SER A 51 -9.48 2.61 3.21
N ILE A 52 -9.71 1.43 3.80
CA ILE A 52 -8.68 0.61 4.45
C ILE A 52 -7.55 0.27 3.46
N ILE A 53 -7.89 -0.15 2.23
CA ILE A 53 -6.90 -0.48 1.20
C ILE A 53 -6.14 0.77 0.75
N ALA A 54 -6.80 1.93 0.70
CA ALA A 54 -6.17 3.19 0.35
C ALA A 54 -5.20 3.66 1.44
N LEU A 55 -5.58 3.63 2.71
CA LEU A 55 -4.71 4.02 3.83
C LEU A 55 -3.48 3.11 3.93
N SER A 56 -3.62 1.82 3.63
CA SER A 56 -2.47 0.93 3.53
C SER A 56 -1.58 1.18 2.30
N THR A 57 -2.05 1.86 1.25
CA THR A 57 -1.13 2.40 0.21
C THR A 57 -0.37 3.62 0.71
N LEU A 58 -1.03 4.49 1.49
CA LEU A 58 -0.41 5.68 2.06
C LEU A 58 0.71 5.32 3.04
N SER A 59 0.52 4.28 3.87
CA SER A 59 1.57 3.80 4.76
C SER A 59 2.77 3.19 4.00
N GLN A 60 2.51 2.40 2.95
CA GLN A 60 3.56 1.82 2.11
C GLN A 60 4.33 2.87 1.31
N LEU A 61 3.68 3.95 0.89
CA LEU A 61 4.35 5.10 0.28
C LEU A 61 5.23 5.83 1.30
N GLY A 62 4.79 5.97 2.55
CA GLY A 62 5.65 6.42 3.65
C GLY A 62 6.92 5.56 3.77
N LEU A 63 6.81 4.24 3.68
CA LEU A 63 7.96 3.33 3.68
C LEU A 63 8.88 3.52 2.45
N MET A 64 8.32 3.72 1.25
CA MET A 64 9.12 4.01 0.04
C MET A 64 9.88 5.32 0.19
N MET A 65 9.25 6.33 0.79
CA MET A 65 9.87 7.64 0.98
C MET A 65 10.95 7.62 2.06
N SER A 66 10.77 6.86 3.14
CA SER A 66 11.77 6.71 4.19
C SER A 66 13.02 5.96 3.70
N THR A 67 12.84 4.90 2.90
CA THR A 67 13.96 4.15 2.30
C THR A 67 14.76 4.98 1.30
N LEU A 68 14.08 5.85 0.55
CA LEU A 68 14.73 6.82 -0.35
C LEU A 68 15.51 7.87 0.45
N ALA A 69 14.93 8.39 1.53
CA ALA A 69 15.58 9.34 2.44
C ALA A 69 16.83 8.77 3.15
N MET A 70 16.92 7.44 3.31
CA MET A 70 18.11 6.75 3.83
C MET A 70 19.18 6.48 2.76
N GLY A 71 18.94 6.82 1.49
CA GLY A 71 19.90 6.67 0.40
C GLY A 71 19.84 5.31 -0.31
N PHE A 72 18.74 4.57 -0.21
CA PHE A 72 18.57 3.27 -0.88
C PHE A 72 17.56 3.32 -2.05
N PRO A 73 17.86 4.02 -3.16
CA PRO A 73 16.90 4.20 -4.26
C PRO A 73 16.55 2.90 -4.98
N LYS A 74 17.48 1.93 -5.06
CA LYS A 74 17.24 0.62 -5.67
C LYS A 74 16.22 -0.21 -4.88
N LEU A 75 16.29 -0.17 -3.54
CA LEU A 75 15.35 -0.85 -2.66
C LEU A 75 13.96 -0.19 -2.73
N ALA A 76 13.90 1.14 -2.72
CA ALA A 76 12.65 1.89 -2.88
C ALA A 76 11.97 1.54 -4.23
N PHE A 77 12.75 1.43 -5.32
CA PHE A 77 12.22 1.04 -6.63
C PHE A 77 11.73 -0.42 -6.66
N PHE A 78 12.47 -1.35 -6.07
CA PHE A 78 12.03 -2.74 -5.95
C PHE A 78 10.69 -2.84 -5.19
N HIS A 79 10.61 -2.16 -4.05
CA HIS A 79 9.38 -2.10 -3.25
C HIS A 79 8.21 -1.47 -4.01
N LEU A 80 8.45 -0.44 -4.80
CA LEU A 80 7.43 0.18 -5.65
C LEU A 80 6.82 -0.81 -6.64
N LEU A 81 7.64 -1.65 -7.28
CA LEU A 81 7.18 -2.67 -8.23
C LEU A 81 6.37 -3.77 -7.55
N THR A 82 6.87 -4.33 -6.46
CA THR A 82 6.18 -5.41 -5.73
C THR A 82 4.87 -4.91 -5.12
N HIS A 83 4.88 -3.73 -4.52
CA HIS A 83 3.68 -3.07 -4.01
C HIS A 83 2.63 -2.84 -5.10
N ALA A 84 3.05 -2.40 -6.29
CA ALA A 84 2.12 -2.17 -7.40
C ALA A 84 1.41 -3.47 -7.84
N LEU A 85 2.13 -4.59 -7.90
CA LEU A 85 1.55 -5.90 -8.23
C LEU A 85 0.53 -6.35 -7.16
N PHE A 86 0.93 -6.41 -5.89
CA PHE A 86 0.06 -6.92 -4.84
C PHE A 86 -1.12 -6.00 -4.56
N LYS A 87 -0.96 -4.68 -4.66
CA LYS A 87 -2.10 -3.76 -4.54
C LYS A 87 -3.07 -3.86 -5.71
N ALA A 88 -2.59 -4.07 -6.95
CA ALA A 88 -3.48 -4.28 -8.08
C ALA A 88 -4.35 -5.52 -7.88
N LEU A 89 -3.75 -6.63 -7.42
CA LEU A 89 -4.48 -7.85 -7.06
C LEU A 89 -5.52 -7.59 -5.97
N LEU A 90 -5.12 -6.92 -4.88
CA LEU A 90 -5.99 -6.64 -3.75
C LEU A 90 -7.21 -5.78 -4.15
N PHE A 91 -6.99 -4.70 -4.92
CA PHE A 91 -8.09 -3.87 -5.42
C PHE A 91 -9.02 -4.62 -6.38
N MET A 92 -8.50 -5.54 -7.19
CA MET A 92 -9.32 -6.38 -8.08
C MET A 92 -10.19 -7.35 -7.27
N CYS A 93 -9.62 -8.02 -6.25
CA CYS A 93 -10.37 -8.89 -5.35
C CYS A 93 -11.43 -8.11 -4.55
N ALA A 94 -11.08 -6.94 -4.01
CA ALA A 94 -12.02 -6.07 -3.31
C ALA A 94 -13.17 -5.60 -4.22
N GLY A 95 -12.88 -5.29 -5.49
CA GLY A 95 -13.89 -4.96 -6.49
C GLY A 95 -14.86 -6.11 -6.74
N ALA A 96 -14.36 -7.35 -6.85
CA ALA A 96 -15.20 -8.54 -7.00
C ALA A 96 -16.10 -8.79 -5.76
N VAL A 97 -15.57 -8.60 -4.55
CA VAL A 97 -16.34 -8.72 -3.30
C VAL A 97 -17.47 -7.68 -3.26
N ILE A 98 -17.16 -6.42 -3.54
CA ILE A 98 -18.15 -5.32 -3.50
C ILE A 98 -19.25 -5.54 -4.55
N HIS A 99 -18.89 -5.97 -5.75
CA HIS A 99 -19.86 -6.26 -6.80
C HIS A 99 -20.83 -7.39 -6.38
N ASN A 100 -20.30 -8.48 -5.84
CA ASN A 100 -21.12 -9.62 -5.42
C ASN A 100 -21.96 -9.33 -4.16
N MET A 101 -21.55 -8.35 -3.35
CA MET A 101 -22.30 -7.84 -2.20
C MET A 101 -23.25 -6.68 -2.55
N LYS A 102 -23.64 -6.53 -3.83
CA LYS A 102 -24.58 -5.49 -4.31
C LYS A 102 -24.13 -4.06 -3.93
N ASN A 103 -22.85 -3.76 -4.12
CA ASN A 103 -22.20 -2.48 -3.81
C ASN A 103 -22.08 -2.12 -2.31
N LEU A 104 -22.29 -3.08 -1.40
CA LEU A 104 -21.95 -2.89 0.01
C LEU A 104 -20.42 -2.84 0.19
N GLN A 105 -19.92 -1.77 0.81
CA GLN A 105 -18.48 -1.55 1.05
C GLN A 105 -18.09 -1.69 2.52
N ASP A 106 -19.05 -1.58 3.43
CA ASP A 106 -18.84 -1.70 4.88
C ASP A 106 -18.50 -3.15 5.25
N ILE A 107 -17.32 -3.35 5.82
CA ILE A 107 -16.80 -4.66 6.23
C ILE A 107 -17.69 -5.35 7.29
N ARG A 108 -18.45 -4.59 8.08
CA ARG A 108 -19.30 -5.15 9.15
C ARG A 108 -20.46 -5.97 8.60
N GLY A 109 -20.90 -5.67 7.37
CA GLY A 109 -21.90 -6.46 6.65
C GLY A 109 -21.29 -7.54 5.74
N MET A 110 -19.97 -7.71 5.73
CA MET A 110 -19.28 -8.74 4.96
C MET A 110 -19.02 -9.97 5.83
N GLY A 111 -19.48 -11.15 5.39
CA GLY A 111 -19.28 -12.39 6.14
C GLY A 111 -19.37 -13.62 5.24
N GLY A 112 -18.70 -14.70 5.63
CA GLY A 112 -18.78 -15.99 4.92
C GLY A 112 -18.10 -16.03 3.54
N LEU A 113 -17.25 -15.05 3.21
CA LEU A 113 -16.60 -14.91 1.89
C LEU A 113 -15.82 -16.15 1.45
N ILE A 114 -15.20 -16.88 2.38
CA ILE A 114 -14.45 -18.12 2.07
C ILE A 114 -15.37 -19.19 1.45
N LYS A 115 -16.62 -19.29 1.91
CA LYS A 115 -17.59 -20.26 1.38
C LYS A 115 -18.22 -19.80 0.08
N GLN A 116 -18.49 -18.51 -0.06
CA GLN A 116 -19.18 -17.94 -1.22
C GLN A 116 -18.26 -17.71 -2.41
N MET A 117 -17.03 -17.25 -2.16
CA MET A 117 -16.06 -16.87 -3.20
C MET A 117 -14.64 -17.36 -2.81
N PRO A 118 -14.40 -18.69 -2.85
CA PRO A 118 -13.18 -19.28 -2.34
C PRO A 118 -11.92 -18.77 -3.06
N LEU A 119 -11.95 -18.70 -4.38
CA LEU A 119 -10.80 -18.25 -5.18
C LEU A 119 -10.42 -16.80 -4.85
N THR A 120 -11.39 -15.88 -4.81
CA THR A 120 -11.10 -14.47 -4.49
C THR A 120 -10.62 -14.32 -3.06
N SER A 121 -11.13 -15.13 -2.12
CA SER A 121 -10.66 -15.11 -0.73
C SER A 121 -9.20 -15.55 -0.60
N ILE A 122 -8.78 -16.57 -1.37
CA ILE A 122 -7.39 -17.03 -1.41
C ILE A 122 -6.50 -15.93 -1.99
N CYS A 123 -6.85 -15.39 -3.17
CA CYS A 123 -6.08 -14.31 -3.80
C CYS A 123 -5.98 -13.06 -2.92
N PHE A 124 -7.07 -12.69 -2.25
CA PHE A 124 -7.09 -11.57 -1.30
C PHE A 124 -6.14 -11.82 -0.12
N ASN A 125 -6.16 -13.02 0.46
CA ASN A 125 -5.27 -13.37 1.56
C ASN A 125 -3.80 -13.45 1.14
N VAL A 126 -3.49 -14.00 -0.04
CA VAL A 126 -2.13 -14.02 -0.60
C VAL A 126 -1.62 -12.58 -0.77
N SER A 127 -2.45 -11.68 -1.32
CA SER A 127 -2.07 -10.28 -1.49
C SER A 127 -1.83 -9.57 -0.15
N ASN A 128 -2.61 -9.87 0.90
CA ASN A 128 -2.43 -9.29 2.22
C ASN A 128 -1.16 -9.82 2.91
N LEU A 129 -0.89 -11.13 2.81
CA LEU A 129 0.32 -11.73 3.39
C LEU A 129 1.59 -11.18 2.74
N ALA A 130 1.58 -10.98 1.42
CA ALA A 130 2.68 -10.35 0.71
C ALA A 130 2.88 -8.88 1.15
N LEU A 131 1.80 -8.11 1.35
CA LEU A 131 1.89 -6.73 1.86
C LEU A 131 2.37 -6.65 3.32
N CYS A 132 2.14 -7.69 4.13
CA CYS A 132 2.68 -7.81 5.49
C CYS A 132 4.16 -8.24 5.52
N GLY A 133 4.75 -8.65 4.40
CA GLY A 133 6.15 -9.08 4.32
C GLY A 133 6.39 -10.51 4.79
N MET A 134 5.47 -11.45 4.51
CA MET A 134 5.72 -12.89 4.72
C MET A 134 7.01 -13.33 4.01
N PRO A 135 7.82 -14.22 4.62
CA PRO A 135 9.05 -14.69 4.00
C PRO A 135 8.74 -15.43 2.69
N PHE A 136 9.51 -15.10 1.64
CA PHE A 136 9.44 -15.70 0.30
C PHE A 136 8.18 -15.38 -0.55
N LEU A 137 7.41 -14.35 -0.18
CA LEU A 137 6.31 -13.78 -0.98
C LEU A 137 6.61 -12.32 -1.35
#